data_AF-A0A1G3I8X9-F1
#
_entry.id   AF-A0A1G3I8X9-F1
#
_cell.length_a   1.000
_cell.length_b   1.000
_cell.length_c   1.000
_cell.angle_alpha   90.00
_cell.angle_beta   90.00
_cell.angle_gamma   90.00
#
_symmetry.space_group_name_H-M   'P 1'
#
loop_
_entity.id
_entity.type
_entity.pdbx_description
1 polymer ?
#
loop_
_entity_poly.entity_id
_entity_poly.type
_entity_poly.pdbx_seq_one_letter_code
_entity_poly.pdbx_strand_id
1 'polypeptide(L)'
;MNFTIGKHFEEYVRNRVDAGKFNDAGEVIRAGLRLLEERDQALEAQLEALRQDIQAGVADLDNNRLGKRTVADIIRDVDGETA
;
A
#
# COMPACT_ATOMS: atom_id res chain seq x y z
N MET A 1 18.12 16.06 16.71
CA MET A 1 18.49 14.67 16.42
C MET A 1 19.11 14.67 15.04
N ASN A 2 20.36 14.20 14.86
CA ASN A 2 21.06 14.23 13.57
C ASN A 2 21.04 12.83 12.97
N PHE A 3 20.51 12.66 11.76
CA PHE A 3 20.44 11.40 11.04
C PHE A 3 21.18 11.51 9.72
N THR A 4 22.06 10.55 9.44
CA THR A 4 22.73 10.43 8.14
C THR A 4 21.88 9.53 7.25
N ILE A 5 21.25 10.11 6.24
CA ILE A 5 20.37 9.40 5.29
C ILE A 5 21.09 9.03 3.99
N GLY A 6 22.36 9.38 3.87
CA GLY A 6 23.21 9.06 2.74
C GLY A 6 23.20 10.13 1.65
N LYS A 7 24.30 10.19 0.89
CA LYS A 7 24.60 11.27 -0.06
C LYS A 7 23.49 11.56 -1.06
N HIS A 8 22.86 10.51 -1.60
CA HIS A 8 21.76 10.66 -2.56
C HIS A 8 20.56 11.42 -1.98
N PHE A 9 20.12 11.03 -0.77
CA PHE A 9 18.96 11.65 -0.14
C PHE A 9 19.30 13.04 0.42
N GLU A 10 20.53 13.27 0.87
CA GLU A 10 21.00 14.61 1.24
C GLU A 10 20.97 15.59 0.05
N GLU A 11 21.44 15.16 -1.12
CA GLU A 11 21.35 15.93 -2.37
C GLU A 11 19.90 16.15 -2.80
N TYR A 12 19.07 15.12 -2.72
CA TYR A 12 17.63 15.23 -3.03
C TYR A 12 16.92 16.25 -2.12
N VAL A 13 17.13 16.17 -0.81
CA VAL A 13 16.51 17.08 0.16
C VAL A 13 17.00 18.51 -0.07
N ARG A 14 18.31 18.70 -0.30
CA ARG A 14 18.88 20.02 -0.62
C ARG A 14 18.23 20.63 -1.87
N ASN A 15 18.14 19.86 -2.95
CA ASN A 15 17.51 20.31 -4.19
C ASN A 15 16.02 20.69 -4.01
N ARG A 16 15.31 20.02 -3.09
CA ARG A 16 13.89 20.31 -2.80
C ARG A 16 13.71 21.60 -2.00
N VAL A 17 14.62 21.88 -1.07
CA VAL A 17 14.65 23.13 -0.30
C VAL A 17 15.09 24.29 -1.21
N ASP A 18 16.16 24.11 -1.99
CA ASP A 18 16.68 25.13 -2.91
C ASP A 18 15.67 25.51 -3.99
N ALA A 19 14.82 24.57 -4.42
CA ALA A 19 13.71 24.84 -5.34
C ALA A 19 12.54 25.60 -4.69
N GLY A 20 12.62 25.97 -3.40
CA GLY A 20 11.59 26.69 -2.66
C GLY A 20 10.32 25.89 -2.38
N LYS A 21 10.33 24.57 -2.60
CA LYS A 21 9.16 23.71 -2.36
C LYS A 21 8.97 23.39 -0.88
N PHE A 22 10.01 23.52 -0.08
CA PHE A 22 10.03 23.26 1.36
C PHE A 22 10.96 24.26 2.04
N ASN A 23 10.65 24.62 3.30
CA ASN A 23 11.41 25.63 4.05
C ASN A 23 12.67 25.05 4.69
N ASP A 24 12.62 23.77 5.07
CA ASP A 24 13.74 23.07 5.70
C ASP A 24 13.77 21.58 5.35
N ALA A 25 14.91 20.94 5.63
CA ALA A 25 15.12 19.51 5.40
C ALA A 25 14.15 18.62 6.21
N GLY A 26 13.78 19.05 7.42
CA GLY A 26 12.83 18.33 8.27
C GLY A 26 11.43 18.31 7.68
N GLU A 27 11.02 19.36 6.98
CA GLU A 27 9.73 19.43 6.27
C GLU A 27 9.68 18.42 5.11
N VAL A 28 10.78 18.30 4.35
CA VAL A 28 10.91 17.29 3.30
C VAL A 28 10.81 15.88 3.88
N ILE A 29 11.51 15.61 4.98
CA ILE A 29 11.52 14.30 5.63
C ILE A 29 10.12 13.96 6.18
N ARG A 30 9.46 14.91 6.87
CA ARG A 30 8.09 14.70 7.37
C ARG A 30 7.09 14.44 6.25
N ALA A 31 7.19 15.17 5.14
CA ALA A 31 6.35 14.94 3.97
C ALA A 31 6.59 13.53 3.38
N GLY A 32 7.85 13.10 3.28
CA GLY A 32 8.20 11.75 2.84
C GLY A 32 7.66 10.65 3.77
N LEU A 33 7.79 10.84 5.08
CA LEU A 33 7.27 9.89 6.07
C LEU A 33 5.75 9.82 6.06
N ARG A 34 5.04 10.94 5.87
CA ARG A 34 3.58 10.95 5.73
C ARG A 34 3.13 10.12 4.53
N LEU A 35 3.78 10.28 3.38
CA LEU A 35 3.47 9.47 2.19
C LEU A 35 3.74 7.98 2.41
N LEU A 36 4.81 7.66 3.15
CA LEU A 36 5.10 6.27 3.51
C LEU A 36 4.02 5.70 4.44
N GLU A 37 3.63 6.45 5.46
CA GLU A 37 2.59 6.08 6.41
C GLU A 37 1.23 5.87 5.70
N GLU A 38 0.83 6.79 4.82
CA GLU A 38 -0.40 6.66 4.02
C GLU A 38 -0.39 5.39 3.16
N ARG A 39 0.75 5.06 2.55
CA ARG A 39 0.91 3.83 1.76
C ARG A 39 0.81 2.59 2.63
N ASP A 40 1.47 2.59 3.80
CA ASP A 40 1.47 1.43 4.69
C ASP A 40 0.07 1.19 5.28
N GLN A 41 -0.65 2.26 5.65
CA GLN A 41 -2.05 2.19 6.07
C GLN A 41 -2.96 1.62 4.96
N ALA A 42 -2.77 2.05 3.71
CA ALA A 42 -3.54 1.54 2.58
C ALA A 42 -3.28 0.04 2.33
N LEU A 43 -2.03 -0.41 2.46
CA LEU A 43 -1.67 -1.82 2.33
C LEU A 43 -2.25 -2.66 3.47
N GLU A 44 -2.20 -2.15 4.71
CA GLU A 44 -2.76 -2.83 5.86
C GLU A 44 -4.28 -2.99 5.74
N ALA A 45 -4.98 -1.94 5.28
CA ALA A 45 -6.42 -2.00 5.02
C ALA A 45 -6.77 -3.02 3.92
N GLN A 46 -6.00 -3.09 2.83
CA GLN A 46 -6.19 -4.09 1.77
C GLN A 46 -5.97 -5.51 2.28
N LEU A 47 -4.92 -5.73 3.07
CA LEU A 47 -4.66 -7.04 3.66
C LEU A 47 -5.77 -7.47 4.61
N GLU A 48 -6.30 -6.53 5.39
CA GLU A 48 -7.39 -6.83 6.32
C GLU A 48 -8.69 -7.16 5.58
N ALA A 49 -9.03 -6.42 4.53
CA ALA A 49 -10.16 -6.75 3.66
C ALA A 49 -10.01 -8.15 3.06
N LEU A 50 -8.82 -8.47 2.52
CA LEU A 50 -8.54 -9.78 1.95
C LEU A 50 -8.65 -10.91 2.99
N ARG A 51 -8.17 -10.69 4.22
CA ARG A 51 -8.32 -11.65 5.32
C ARG A 51 -9.78 -11.89 5.66
N GLN A 52 -10.59 -10.84 5.71
CA GLN A 52 -12.03 -10.94 5.97
C GLN A 52 -12.74 -11.73 4.89
N ASP A 53 -12.44 -11.46 3.61
CA ASP A 53 -13.03 -12.17 2.48
C ASP A 53 -12.66 -13.67 2.50
N ILE A 54 -11.39 -13.99 2.79
CA ILE A 54 -10.95 -15.38 2.94
C ILE A 54 -11.67 -16.06 4.11
N GLN A 55 -11.76 -15.40 5.27
CA GLN A 55 -12.46 -15.96 6.42
C GLN A 55 -13.94 -16.21 6.13
N ALA A 56 -14.60 -15.29 5.43
CA ALA A 56 -15.98 -15.48 4.98
C ALA A 56 -16.11 -16.68 4.05
N GLY A 57 -15.20 -16.82 3.08
CA GLY A 57 -15.16 -17.97 2.18
C GLY A 57 -14.91 -19.31 2.89
N VAL A 58 -14.03 -19.34 3.89
CA VAL A 58 -13.79 -20.52 4.74
C VAL A 58 -15.03 -20.86 5.56
N ALA A 59 -15.69 -19.86 6.15
CA ALA A 59 -16.93 -20.08 6.90
C ALA A 59 -18.06 -20.61 6.01
N ASP A 60 -18.17 -20.14 4.76
CA ASP A 60 -19.12 -20.68 3.79
C ASP A 60 -18.79 -22.14 3.44
N LEU A 61 -17.51 -22.48 3.28
CA LEU A 61 -17.07 -23.87 3.07
C LEU A 61 -17.46 -24.78 4.24
N ASP A 62 -17.20 -24.36 5.48
CA ASP A 62 -17.54 -25.11 6.70
C ASP A 62 -19.05 -25.34 6.83
N ASN A 63 -19.85 -24.38 6.37
CA ASN A 63 -21.32 -24.46 6.33
C ASN A 63 -21.88 -25.12 5.06
N ASN A 64 -21.02 -25.71 4.22
CA ASN A 64 -21.38 -26.36 2.96
C ASN A 64 -22.15 -25.45 1.98
N ARG A 65 -21.89 -24.14 2.03
CA ARG A 65 -22.46 -23.11 1.14
C ARG A 65 -21.54 -22.87 -0.06
N LEU A 66 -21.39 -23.89 -0.90
CA LEU A 66 -20.49 -23.83 -2.06
C LEU A 66 -21.20 -23.31 -3.32
N GLY A 67 -20.56 -22.37 -4.00
CA GLY A 67 -20.95 -21.94 -5.35
C GLY A 67 -20.62 -22.99 -6.40
N LYS A 68 -21.32 -22.96 -7.54
CA LYS A 68 -21.08 -23.88 -8.68
C LYS A 68 -19.86 -23.52 -9.54
N ARG A 69 -19.21 -22.39 -9.25
CA ARG A 69 -18.09 -21.86 -10.02
C ARG A 69 -16.79 -22.50 -9.57
N THR A 70 -15.89 -22.78 -10.51
CA THR A 70 -14.55 -23.26 -10.16
C THR A 70 -13.62 -22.09 -9.88
N VAL A 71 -12.49 -22.35 -9.21
CA VAL A 71 -11.43 -21.33 -9.01
C VAL A 71 -10.93 -20.79 -10.36
N ALA A 72 -10.85 -21.63 -11.39
CA ALA A 72 -10.45 -21.20 -12.73
C ALA A 72 -11.46 -20.22 -13.37
N ASP A 73 -12.76 -20.38 -13.08
CA ASP A 73 -13.80 -19.45 -13.56
C ASP A 73 -13.81 -18.13 -12.77
N ILE A 74 -13.25 -18.10 -11.55
CA ILE A 74 -13.12 -16.88 -10.75
C ILE A 74 -11.90 -16.07 -11.23
N ILE A 75 -10.76 -16.73 -11.46
CA ILE A 75 -9.53 -16.08 -11.90
C ILE A 75 -9.69 -15.42 -13.27
N ARG A 76 -10.38 -16.08 -14.22
CA ARG A 76 -10.62 -15.51 -15.56
C ARG A 76 -11.39 -14.19 -15.54
N ASP A 77 -12.30 -14.00 -14.59
CA ASP A 77 -13.08 -12.76 -14.48
C ASP A 77 -12.22 -11.62 -13.91
N VAL A 78 -11.38 -11.93 -12.91
CA VAL A 78 -10.46 -10.94 -12.30
C VAL A 78 -9.43 -10.44 -13.32
N ASP A 79 -8.87 -11.35 -14.12
CA ASP A 79 -7.92 -10.98 -15.18
C ASP A 79 -8.62 -10.30 -16.38
N GLY A 80 -9.92 -10.54 -16.57
CA GLY A 80 -10.72 -10.02 -17.68
C GLY A 80 -11.18 -8.57 -17.53
N GLU A 81 -11.12 -7.99 -16.32
CA GLU A 81 -11.57 -6.62 -16.02
C GLU A 81 -10.49 -5.53 -16.20
N THR A 82 -9.29 -5.88 -16.69
CA THR A 82 -8.20 -4.91 -16.93
C THR A 82 -8.04 -4.44 -18.39
N ALA A 83 -9.11 -4.50 -19.21
CA ALA A 83 -9.13 -3.95 -20.58
C ALA A 83 -9.96 -2.66 -20.70
#